data_AF-M2T8M4-F1
#
_entry.id   AF-M2T8M4-F1
#
_cell.length_a   1.000
_cell.length_b   1.000
_cell.length_c   1.000
_cell.angle_alpha   90.00
_cell.angle_beta   90.00
_cell.angle_gamma   90.00
#
_symmetry.space_group_name_H-M   'P 1'
#
loop_
_entity.id
_entity.type
_entity.pdbx_description
1 polymer ?
#
loop_
_entity_poly.entity_id
_entity_poly.type
_entity_poly.pdbx_seq_one_letter_code
_entity_poly.pdbx_strand_id
1 'polypeptide(L)'
;MSDSGQEGGIPLIEAQFDIDASSKKRKREAEPEATKDGKKAAKKAKRKEKKKQRAKAIDEDDLDQQLGVNHAFERMDGQLLADYVNARTRLYGQELSSVELADKFISARTVQDSTSWSEPRTTDNLSAFLKKQAGALAPTPSKPPGAPHTIVVTLSGIRAADVCRSLKAGLPKQGVQKPNVAKLFAKHLKLADQVAQLKKSKIDYGVGTPDRLVALLEDGALSTANLKRVVVDVSHIDQKKRGILDMKELHEALMKLLLRKELVGEDKQGGDGLFLFY
;
A
#
# COMPACT_ATOMS: atom_id res chain seq x y z
N MET A 1 -19.92 -14.74 31.59
CA MET A 1 -20.52 -13.93 30.52
C MET A 1 -19.65 -12.68 30.36
N SER A 2 -18.84 -12.43 29.34
CA SER A 2 -18.31 -13.21 28.22
C SER A 2 -16.98 -12.52 27.90
N ASP A 3 -15.88 -13.26 27.93
CA ASP A 3 -14.55 -12.77 27.61
C ASP A 3 -14.40 -12.78 26.09
N SER A 4 -14.50 -11.60 25.46
CA SER A 4 -14.27 -11.43 24.03
C SER A 4 -12.82 -10.98 23.82
N GLY A 5 -11.98 -11.95 23.45
CA GLY A 5 -10.55 -11.78 23.19
C GLY A 5 -10.29 -10.64 22.19
N GLN A 6 -9.49 -9.68 22.64
CA GLN A 6 -8.87 -8.67 21.79
C GLN A 6 -7.83 -9.33 20.88
N GLU A 7 -8.17 -9.49 19.60
CA GLU A 7 -7.16 -9.73 18.56
C GLU A 7 -6.33 -8.45 18.39
N GLY A 8 -5.22 -8.39 19.13
CA GLY A 8 -4.18 -7.37 18.99
C GLY A 8 -3.52 -7.48 17.61
N GLY A 9 -3.48 -6.37 16.88
CA GLY A 9 -2.85 -6.26 15.57
C GLY A 9 -1.39 -6.75 15.58
N ILE A 10 -1.04 -7.48 14.53
CA ILE A 10 0.28 -8.10 14.36
C ILE A 10 1.30 -7.00 14.00
N PRO A 11 2.45 -6.89 14.68
CA PRO A 11 3.53 -5.99 14.29
C PRO A 11 4.03 -6.25 12.86
N LEU A 12 4.70 -5.25 12.30
CA LEU A 12 5.36 -5.19 11.00
C LEU A 12 6.35 -6.35 10.72
N ILE A 13 5.84 -7.54 10.39
CA ILE A 13 6.64 -8.68 9.91
C ILE A 13 7.09 -8.49 8.45
N GLU A 14 8.40 -8.63 8.21
CA GLU A 14 9.03 -8.71 6.88
C GLU A 14 8.48 -9.82 5.98
N ALA A 15 8.65 -9.62 4.67
CA ALA A 15 8.62 -10.67 3.65
C ALA A 15 9.65 -11.75 3.91
N GLN A 16 9.22 -12.99 3.91
CA GLN A 16 10.16 -14.10 3.73
C GLN A 16 10.36 -14.30 2.23
N PHE A 17 11.55 -13.92 1.72
CA PHE A 17 12.09 -14.43 0.45
C PHE A 17 12.79 -15.76 0.76
N ASP A 18 12.19 -16.87 0.37
CA ASP A 18 12.81 -18.20 0.46
C ASP A 18 13.51 -18.47 -0.88
N ILE A 19 14.82 -18.20 -0.95
CA ILE A 19 15.63 -18.35 -2.18
C ILE A 19 16.16 -19.79 -2.33
N ASP A 20 16.05 -20.65 -1.31
CA ASP A 20 16.67 -21.98 -1.30
C ASP A 20 15.69 -23.15 -1.52
N ALA A 21 14.86 -23.05 -2.56
CA ALA A 21 14.06 -24.16 -3.07
C ALA A 21 14.76 -24.89 -4.25
N SER A 22 16.05 -25.17 -4.14
CA SER A 22 16.73 -26.04 -5.11
C SER A 22 17.91 -26.77 -4.47
N SER A 23 17.98 -28.09 -4.72
CA SER A 23 19.07 -29.03 -4.36
C SER A 23 18.95 -29.86 -3.05
N LYS A 24 17.90 -30.71 -2.96
CA LYS A 24 18.03 -31.98 -2.22
C LYS A 24 18.86 -32.99 -3.02
N LYS A 25 20.18 -33.00 -2.85
CA LYS A 25 21.03 -34.13 -3.27
C LYS A 25 21.51 -34.88 -2.03
N ARG A 26 21.10 -36.16 -1.92
CA ARG A 26 21.42 -37.09 -0.84
C ARG A 26 22.93 -37.38 -0.82
N LYS A 27 23.57 -37.30 0.36
CA LYS A 27 24.72 -38.14 0.70
C LYS A 27 24.68 -38.46 2.20
N ARG A 28 24.83 -39.74 2.51
CA ARG A 28 24.61 -40.40 3.81
C ARG A 28 25.98 -40.81 4.36
N GLU A 29 26.40 -40.27 5.50
CA GLU A 29 27.44 -40.86 6.35
C GLU A 29 27.10 -40.65 7.85
N ALA A 30 27.35 -41.70 8.63
CA ALA A 30 27.17 -41.89 10.08
C ALA A 30 28.23 -41.11 10.88
N GLU A 31 28.18 -40.73 12.17
CA GLU A 31 27.45 -40.98 13.44
C GLU A 31 27.76 -39.73 14.37
N PRO A 32 27.50 -39.61 15.70
CA PRO A 32 26.81 -40.45 16.67
C PRO A 32 25.59 -39.78 17.36
N GLU A 33 24.90 -40.56 18.18
CA GLU A 33 23.64 -40.24 18.85
C GLU A 33 23.72 -39.05 19.83
N ALA A 34 23.10 -37.94 19.42
CA ALA A 34 22.47 -37.02 20.36
C ALA A 34 20.96 -37.11 20.10
N THR A 35 20.18 -37.32 21.16
CA THR A 35 18.73 -37.56 21.10
C THR A 35 18.05 -36.62 20.10
N LYS A 36 17.39 -37.23 19.09
CA LYS A 36 16.82 -36.54 17.91
C LYS A 36 15.82 -35.44 18.30
N ASP A 37 15.23 -35.51 19.48
CA ASP A 37 14.24 -34.56 19.98
C ASP A 37 14.87 -33.25 20.49
N GLY A 38 16.04 -33.30 21.13
CA GLY A 38 16.75 -32.10 21.60
C GLY A 38 17.27 -31.22 20.47
N LYS A 39 17.85 -31.83 19.41
CA LYS A 39 18.33 -31.11 18.22
C LYS A 39 17.18 -30.51 17.40
N LYS A 40 16.01 -31.16 17.34
CA LYS A 40 14.80 -30.63 16.67
C LYS A 40 14.18 -29.47 17.46
N ALA A 41 14.08 -29.57 18.79
CA ALA A 41 13.57 -28.51 19.64
C ALA A 41 14.46 -27.26 19.59
N ALA A 42 15.79 -27.42 19.68
CA ALA A 42 16.74 -26.33 19.57
C ALA A 42 16.70 -25.66 18.18
N LYS A 43 16.60 -26.43 17.09
CA LYS A 43 16.47 -25.87 15.72
C LYS A 43 15.13 -25.13 15.53
N LYS A 44 14.04 -25.61 16.15
CA LYS A 44 12.71 -24.98 16.10
C LYS A 44 12.67 -23.70 16.96
N ALA A 45 13.32 -23.70 18.13
CA ALA A 45 13.50 -22.53 18.97
C ALA A 45 14.38 -21.46 18.28
N LYS A 46 15.54 -21.85 17.72
CA LYS A 46 16.42 -20.94 16.97
C LYS A 46 15.75 -20.37 15.70
N ARG A 47 14.87 -21.14 15.04
CA ARG A 47 14.05 -20.66 13.91
C ARG A 47 12.92 -19.73 14.37
N LYS A 48 12.34 -19.96 15.56
CA LYS A 48 11.32 -19.08 16.17
C LYS A 48 11.94 -17.76 16.66
N GLU A 49 13.13 -17.82 17.25
CA GLU A 49 13.99 -16.69 17.64
C GLU A 49 14.38 -15.88 16.41
N LYS A 50 14.91 -16.53 15.37
CA LYS A 50 15.30 -15.88 14.11
C LYS A 50 14.11 -15.34 13.33
N LYS A 51 12.92 -15.96 13.44
CA LYS A 51 11.65 -15.44 12.89
C LYS A 51 11.13 -14.25 13.71
N LYS A 52 11.30 -14.24 15.03
CA LYS A 52 10.97 -13.12 15.93
C LYS A 52 11.94 -11.95 15.78
N GLN A 53 13.20 -12.22 15.42
CA GLN A 53 14.23 -11.22 15.10
C GLN A 53 14.06 -10.66 13.68
N ARG A 54 13.69 -11.48 12.68
CA ARG A 54 13.38 -11.01 11.30
C ARG A 54 12.04 -10.27 11.19
N ALA A 55 11.09 -10.58 12.07
CA ALA A 55 9.85 -9.79 12.22
C ALA A 55 10.06 -8.38 12.80
N LYS A 56 11.30 -7.99 13.13
CA LYS A 56 11.67 -6.69 13.73
C LYS A 56 12.48 -5.80 12.79
N ALA A 57 12.51 -6.07 11.49
CA ALA A 57 13.35 -5.32 10.55
C ALA A 57 12.56 -4.24 9.76
N ILE A 58 11.57 -3.63 10.41
CA ILE A 58 11.51 -2.17 10.39
C ILE A 58 12.19 -1.77 11.68
N ASP A 59 13.36 -1.16 11.55
CA ASP A 59 14.06 -0.64 12.71
C ASP A 59 13.12 0.34 13.41
N GLU A 60 12.99 0.27 14.75
CA GLU A 60 12.20 1.31 15.44
C GLU A 60 12.76 2.71 15.16
N ASP A 61 14.05 2.76 14.79
CA ASP A 61 14.77 3.95 14.38
C ASP A 61 14.24 4.57 13.06
N ASP A 62 13.54 3.81 12.21
CA ASP A 62 12.92 4.34 10.98
C ASP A 62 11.55 4.98 11.23
N LEU A 63 10.95 4.80 12.42
CA LEU A 63 9.64 5.31 12.76
C LEU A 63 9.73 6.67 13.47
N ASP A 64 9.54 7.75 12.72
CA ASP A 64 9.43 9.09 13.28
C ASP A 64 7.98 9.37 13.72
N GLN A 65 7.74 9.28 15.03
CA GLN A 65 6.44 9.58 15.63
C GLN A 65 6.11 11.08 15.67
N GLN A 66 7.11 11.96 15.66
CA GLN A 66 6.89 13.41 15.68
C GLN A 66 6.35 13.86 14.31
N LEU A 67 6.95 13.34 13.25
CA LEU A 67 6.52 13.59 11.87
C LEU A 67 5.36 12.66 11.44
N GLY A 68 5.13 11.57 12.16
CA GLY A 68 4.12 10.56 11.84
C GLY A 68 4.44 9.82 10.54
N VAL A 69 5.72 9.57 10.29
CA VAL A 69 6.22 8.92 9.07
C VAL A 69 7.16 7.75 9.37
N ASN A 70 7.21 6.81 8.43
CA ASN A 70 8.15 5.70 8.37
C ASN A 70 9.15 5.96 7.23
N HIS A 71 10.40 6.19 7.61
CA HIS A 71 11.50 6.49 6.69
C HIS A 71 12.01 5.27 5.93
N ALA A 72 11.64 4.04 6.31
CA ALA A 72 12.04 2.83 5.60
C ALA A 72 11.61 2.87 4.12
N PHE A 73 10.42 3.42 3.84
CA PHE A 73 9.87 3.51 2.48
C PHE A 73 10.56 4.58 1.61
N GLU A 74 11.37 5.48 2.19
CA GLU A 74 12.15 6.46 1.42
C GLU A 74 13.26 5.80 0.59
N ARG A 75 13.76 4.66 1.07
CA ARG A 75 14.95 3.98 0.55
C ARG A 75 14.61 2.77 -0.32
N MET A 76 13.34 2.42 -0.44
CA MET A 76 12.90 1.26 -1.23
C MET A 76 12.66 1.67 -2.68
N ASP A 77 13.29 0.95 -3.60
CA ASP A 77 13.00 1.04 -5.03
C ASP A 77 11.68 0.32 -5.39
N GLY A 78 11.27 0.42 -6.65
CA GLY A 78 10.02 -0.19 -7.12
C GLY A 78 9.96 -1.71 -6.95
N GLN A 79 11.10 -2.39 -7.07
CA GLN A 79 11.18 -3.84 -6.89
C GLN A 79 10.98 -4.20 -5.42
N LEU A 80 11.74 -3.57 -4.51
CA LEU A 80 11.65 -3.76 -3.07
C LEU A 80 10.25 -3.43 -2.54
N LEU A 81 9.60 -2.37 -3.05
CA LEU A 81 8.23 -2.03 -2.69
C LEU A 81 7.22 -3.10 -3.09
N ALA A 82 7.29 -3.60 -4.33
CA ALA A 82 6.39 -4.67 -4.78
C ALA A 82 6.59 -5.94 -3.96
N ASP A 83 7.85 -6.30 -3.74
CA ASP A 83 8.28 -7.41 -2.92
C ASP A 83 7.79 -7.30 -1.47
N TYR A 84 7.84 -6.08 -0.91
CA TYR A 84 7.30 -5.76 0.40
C TYR A 84 5.76 -5.87 0.44
N VAL A 85 5.02 -5.38 -0.55
CA VAL A 85 3.56 -5.53 -0.58
C VAL A 85 3.15 -7.00 -0.72
N ASN A 86 3.86 -7.76 -1.56
CA ASN A 86 3.64 -9.19 -1.77
C ASN A 86 3.96 -10.00 -0.52
N ALA A 87 4.93 -9.56 0.28
CA ALA A 87 5.21 -10.05 1.62
C ALA A 87 3.98 -10.05 2.52
N ARG A 88 3.35 -8.89 2.63
CA ARG A 88 2.20 -8.64 3.50
C ARG A 88 1.02 -9.45 3.00
N THR A 89 0.87 -9.54 1.69
CA THR A 89 -0.12 -10.42 1.05
C THR A 89 0.05 -11.89 1.47
N ARG A 90 1.29 -12.42 1.47
CA ARG A 90 1.57 -13.78 1.97
C ARG A 90 1.35 -13.90 3.47
N LEU A 91 1.73 -12.88 4.24
CA LEU A 91 1.60 -12.87 5.69
C LEU A 91 0.14 -12.99 6.12
N TYR A 92 -0.76 -12.29 5.43
CA TYR A 92 -2.18 -12.22 5.76
C TYR A 92 -3.01 -13.33 5.12
N GLY A 93 -2.60 -13.84 3.97
CA GLY A 93 -3.29 -14.92 3.24
C GLY A 93 -2.73 -16.30 3.53
N GLN A 94 -2.55 -16.68 4.80
CA GLN A 94 -2.00 -18.00 5.17
C GLN A 94 -2.96 -19.15 4.85
N GLU A 95 -4.25 -18.82 4.74
CA GLU A 95 -5.35 -19.69 4.36
C GLU A 95 -5.47 -19.90 2.84
N LEU A 96 -4.76 -19.11 2.04
CA LEU A 96 -4.84 -19.15 0.58
C LEU A 96 -3.87 -20.18 0.01
N SER A 97 -4.27 -20.83 -1.07
CA SER A 97 -3.38 -21.69 -1.85
C SER A 97 -2.28 -20.89 -2.52
N SER A 98 -1.23 -21.57 -2.98
CA SER A 98 -0.13 -20.93 -3.72
C SER A 98 -0.61 -20.25 -5.00
N VAL A 99 -1.66 -20.78 -5.64
CA VAL A 99 -2.25 -20.22 -6.86
C VAL A 99 -3.02 -18.94 -6.53
N GLU A 100 -3.88 -18.98 -5.51
CA GLU A 100 -4.64 -17.79 -5.07
C GLU A 100 -3.73 -16.67 -4.57
N LEU A 101 -2.61 -17.00 -3.91
CA LEU A 101 -1.61 -16.02 -3.51
C LEU A 101 -0.91 -15.38 -4.71
N ALA A 102 -0.52 -16.17 -5.71
CA ALA A 102 0.10 -15.64 -6.92
C ALA A 102 -0.84 -14.66 -7.64
N ASP A 103 -2.14 -14.94 -7.62
CA ASP A 103 -3.14 -14.03 -8.17
C ASP A 103 -3.29 -12.72 -7.39
N LYS A 104 -2.87 -12.67 -6.14
CA LYS A 104 -2.92 -11.48 -5.31
C LYS A 104 -1.63 -10.66 -5.31
N PHE A 105 -0.63 -11.01 -6.10
CA PHE A 105 0.62 -10.25 -6.15
C PHE A 105 0.56 -9.08 -7.13
N ILE A 106 1.16 -7.96 -6.75
CA ILE A 106 1.48 -6.88 -7.68
C ILE A 106 2.84 -7.14 -8.33
N SER A 107 2.98 -6.76 -9.59
CA SER A 107 4.25 -6.84 -10.31
C SER A 107 5.07 -5.56 -10.10
N ALA A 108 6.38 -5.69 -9.93
CA ALA A 108 7.29 -4.55 -9.79
C ALA A 108 7.19 -3.55 -10.96
N ARG A 109 6.86 -4.01 -12.18
CA ARG A 109 6.67 -3.14 -13.34
C ARG A 109 5.55 -2.11 -13.14
N THR A 110 4.54 -2.45 -12.33
CA THR A 110 3.40 -1.56 -12.04
C THR A 110 3.78 -0.46 -11.07
N VAL A 111 4.93 -0.58 -10.40
CA VAL A 111 5.43 0.37 -9.42
C VAL A 111 6.39 1.34 -10.08
N GLN A 112 6.09 2.62 -10.01
CA GLN A 112 6.99 3.69 -10.41
C GLN A 112 8.05 3.92 -9.33
N ASP A 113 9.31 3.86 -9.72
CA ASP A 113 10.42 4.20 -8.84
C ASP A 113 10.36 5.69 -8.43
N SER A 114 10.47 5.93 -7.12
CA SER A 114 10.40 7.24 -6.50
C SER A 114 11.61 7.56 -5.62
N THR A 115 12.66 6.73 -5.65
CA THR A 115 13.92 6.91 -4.90
C THR A 115 14.65 8.21 -5.25
N SER A 116 14.32 8.82 -6.40
CA SER A 116 14.80 10.14 -6.77
C SER A 116 14.32 11.26 -5.82
N TRP A 117 13.28 11.03 -5.01
CA TRP A 117 12.79 11.98 -4.01
C TRP A 117 13.60 11.90 -2.71
N SER A 118 14.20 13.03 -2.31
CA SER A 118 15.14 13.11 -1.18
C SER A 118 14.56 13.79 0.06
N GLU A 119 13.44 14.50 -0.06
CA GLU A 119 12.82 15.18 1.08
C GLU A 119 11.98 14.19 1.91
N PRO A 120 11.70 14.49 3.19
CA PRO A 120 10.84 13.63 4.01
C PRO A 120 9.47 13.41 3.38
N ARG A 121 8.93 12.18 3.45
CA ARG A 121 7.59 11.84 2.91
C ARG A 121 6.44 12.28 3.81
N THR A 122 6.48 13.54 4.26
CA THR A 122 5.46 14.16 5.13
C THR A 122 4.27 14.68 4.32
N THR A 123 3.14 14.95 4.98
CA THR A 123 1.93 15.44 4.29
C THR A 123 2.16 16.71 3.47
N ASP A 124 3.01 17.63 3.95
CA ASP A 124 3.25 18.93 3.32
C ASP A 124 4.08 18.81 2.04
N ASN A 125 4.94 17.80 2.00
CA ASN A 125 5.83 17.51 0.89
C ASN A 125 5.13 16.77 -0.26
N LEU A 126 3.93 16.23 -0.05
CA LEU A 126 3.22 15.43 -1.05
C LEU A 126 2.99 16.19 -2.36
N SER A 127 2.65 17.48 -2.29
CA SER A 127 2.41 18.28 -3.49
C SER A 127 3.68 18.44 -4.35
N ALA A 128 4.82 18.69 -3.71
CA ALA A 128 6.12 18.80 -4.37
C ALA A 128 6.62 17.44 -4.88
N PHE A 129 6.38 16.36 -4.13
CA PHE A 129 6.62 14.99 -4.56
C PHE A 129 5.86 14.68 -5.85
N LEU A 130 4.55 14.96 -5.88
CA LEU A 130 3.72 14.75 -7.07
C LEU A 130 4.24 15.55 -8.26
N LYS A 131 4.68 16.79 -8.05
CA LYS A 131 5.25 17.63 -9.11
C LYS A 131 6.53 17.03 -9.67
N LYS A 132 7.45 16.54 -8.82
CA LYS A 132 8.68 15.87 -9.23
C LYS A 132 8.40 14.59 -10.03
N GLN A 133 7.52 13.73 -9.52
CA GLN A 133 7.21 12.44 -10.16
C GLN A 133 6.30 12.57 -11.39
N ALA A 134 5.57 13.68 -11.54
CA ALA A 134 4.76 13.96 -12.73
C ALA A 134 5.51 14.70 -13.84
N GLY A 135 6.50 15.51 -13.49
CA GLY A 135 6.96 16.63 -14.31
C GLY A 135 5.90 17.74 -14.42
N ALA A 136 4.76 17.45 -15.06
CA ALA A 136 3.65 18.37 -15.25
C ALA A 136 2.34 17.88 -14.60
N LEU A 137 1.79 18.68 -13.68
CA LEU A 137 0.49 18.47 -13.05
C LEU A 137 -0.55 19.31 -13.80
N ALA A 138 -1.03 18.79 -14.93
CA ALA A 138 -2.05 19.46 -15.74
C ALA A 138 -3.48 19.12 -15.22
N PRO A 139 -4.42 20.07 -15.25
CA PRO A 139 -5.83 19.80 -14.94
C PRO A 139 -6.41 18.71 -15.85
N THR A 140 -7.38 17.94 -15.36
CA THR A 140 -8.13 16.98 -16.18
C THR A 140 -9.09 17.68 -17.14
N PRO A 141 -9.48 17.04 -18.25
CA PRO A 141 -10.64 17.45 -19.03
C PRO A 141 -11.92 17.43 -18.18
N SER A 142 -12.91 18.25 -18.55
CA SER A 142 -14.20 18.29 -17.85
C SER A 142 -15.07 17.04 -18.06
N LYS A 143 -14.76 16.22 -19.07
CA LYS A 143 -15.45 14.97 -19.39
C LYS A 143 -14.44 13.82 -19.59
N PRO A 144 -14.75 12.59 -19.19
CA PRO A 144 -15.92 12.24 -18.37
C PRO A 144 -15.82 12.84 -16.95
N PRO A 145 -16.96 13.14 -16.30
CA PRO A 145 -16.96 13.57 -14.91
C PRO A 145 -16.50 12.42 -14.00
N GLY A 146 -16.06 12.74 -12.78
CA GLY A 146 -15.59 11.71 -11.86
C GLY A 146 -14.31 11.00 -12.32
N ALA A 147 -13.51 11.59 -13.22
CA ALA A 147 -12.31 10.97 -13.78
C ALA A 147 -11.03 11.74 -13.37
N PRO A 148 -10.42 11.42 -12.21
CA PRO A 148 -9.21 12.09 -11.76
C PRO A 148 -7.98 11.56 -12.49
N HIS A 149 -6.94 12.38 -12.60
CA HIS A 149 -5.64 11.90 -13.09
C HIS A 149 -4.79 11.27 -11.98
N THR A 150 -5.07 11.60 -10.72
CA THR A 150 -4.36 11.08 -9.56
C THR A 150 -5.35 10.62 -8.50
N ILE A 151 -5.22 9.36 -8.08
CA ILE A 151 -5.91 8.85 -6.88
C ILE A 151 -4.88 8.73 -5.77
N VAL A 152 -5.17 9.24 -4.57
CA VAL A 152 -4.34 9.04 -3.37
C VAL A 152 -5.11 8.15 -2.39
N VAL A 153 -4.50 7.02 -2.04
CA VAL A 153 -5.05 5.99 -1.17
C VAL A 153 -4.41 6.16 0.21
N THR A 154 -5.26 6.25 1.24
CA THR A 154 -4.83 6.53 2.61
C THR A 154 -5.43 5.53 3.59
N LEU A 155 -4.80 5.37 4.75
CA LEU A 155 -5.21 4.38 5.75
C LEU A 155 -6.55 4.67 6.44
N SER A 156 -6.99 5.93 6.47
CA SER A 156 -8.26 6.31 7.13
C SER A 156 -8.89 7.56 6.50
N GLY A 157 -10.18 7.77 6.78
CA GLY A 157 -10.88 8.98 6.35
C GLY A 157 -10.36 10.27 6.99
N ILE A 158 -9.81 10.20 8.21
CA ILE A 158 -9.17 11.35 8.86
C ILE A 158 -7.91 11.73 8.08
N ARG A 159 -7.05 10.74 7.80
CA ARG A 159 -5.85 10.93 6.98
C ARG A 159 -6.19 11.45 5.58
N ALA A 160 -7.21 10.90 4.94
CA ALA A 160 -7.70 11.38 3.64
C ALA A 160 -8.10 12.87 3.69
N ALA A 161 -8.74 13.31 4.77
CA ALA A 161 -9.12 14.72 4.94
C ALA A 161 -7.88 15.62 5.10
N ASP A 162 -6.85 15.17 5.80
CA ASP A 162 -5.60 15.89 6.02
C ASP A 162 -4.82 16.05 4.71
N VAL A 163 -4.66 14.94 3.98
CA VAL A 163 -4.06 14.92 2.64
C VAL A 163 -4.82 15.84 1.69
N CYS A 164 -6.17 15.81 1.71
CA CYS A 164 -6.96 16.75 0.91
C CYS A 164 -6.66 18.22 1.22
N ARG A 165 -6.52 18.57 2.50
CA ARG A 165 -6.22 19.95 2.92
C ARG A 165 -4.82 20.35 2.47
N SER A 166 -3.83 19.49 2.70
CA SER A 166 -2.46 19.71 2.25
C SER A 166 -2.38 19.88 0.73
N LEU A 167 -2.99 19.00 -0.07
CA LEU A 167 -2.99 19.11 -1.52
C LEU A 167 -3.62 20.41 -2.00
N LYS A 168 -4.75 20.83 -1.43
CA LYS A 168 -5.40 22.10 -1.80
C LYS A 168 -4.52 23.32 -1.53
N ALA A 169 -3.72 23.30 -0.47
CA ALA A 169 -2.81 24.38 -0.11
C ALA A 169 -1.45 24.30 -0.83
N GLY A 170 -0.97 23.09 -1.11
CA GLY A 170 0.37 22.82 -1.65
C GLY A 170 0.43 22.85 -3.18
N LEU A 171 -0.57 22.27 -3.87
CA LEU A 171 -0.60 22.22 -5.33
C LEU A 171 -0.50 23.60 -6.01
N PRO A 172 -1.14 24.69 -5.49
CA PRO A 172 -0.93 26.04 -6.02
C PRO A 172 0.52 26.51 -5.96
N LYS A 173 1.27 26.14 -4.91
CA LYS A 173 2.71 26.44 -4.78
C LYS A 173 3.55 25.71 -5.83
N GLN A 174 3.03 24.61 -6.37
CA GLN A 174 3.65 23.81 -7.43
C GLN A 174 3.20 24.22 -8.85
N GLY A 175 2.51 25.37 -8.97
CA GLY A 175 2.04 25.92 -10.24
C GLY A 175 0.68 25.39 -10.72
N VAL A 176 -0.04 24.62 -9.91
CA VAL A 176 -1.38 24.10 -10.28
C VAL A 176 -2.45 25.12 -9.92
N GLN A 177 -3.10 25.69 -10.92
CA GLN A 177 -4.17 26.66 -10.70
C GLN A 177 -5.48 25.96 -10.34
N LYS A 178 -6.12 26.40 -9.25
CA LYS A 178 -7.46 25.94 -8.79
C LYS A 178 -7.62 24.41 -8.79
N PRO A 179 -6.78 23.66 -8.04
CA PRO A 179 -6.80 22.20 -8.03
C PRO A 179 -8.14 21.67 -7.50
N ASN A 180 -8.78 20.78 -8.26
CA ASN A 180 -10.02 20.13 -7.81
C ASN A 180 -9.72 18.80 -7.12
N VAL A 181 -9.69 18.84 -5.79
CA VAL A 181 -9.40 17.69 -4.92
C VAL A 181 -10.68 17.21 -4.24
N ALA A 182 -11.11 15.99 -4.57
CA ALA A 182 -12.29 15.32 -4.04
C ALA A 182 -11.95 14.36 -2.89
N LYS A 183 -12.80 14.36 -1.86
CA LYS A 183 -12.73 13.45 -0.72
C LYS A 183 -13.55 12.20 -1.03
N LEU A 184 -12.95 11.02 -0.99
CA LEU A 184 -13.53 9.73 -1.38
C LEU A 184 -13.47 8.71 -0.23
N PHE A 185 -14.07 9.03 0.92
CA PHE A 185 -14.13 8.14 2.09
C PHE A 185 -15.48 8.20 2.81
N ALA A 186 -15.78 7.20 3.64
CA ALA A 186 -16.98 7.13 4.46
C ALA A 186 -16.84 7.97 5.73
N LYS A 187 -17.67 9.03 5.87
CA LYS A 187 -17.91 9.72 7.16
C LYS A 187 -19.12 10.64 7.12
N HIS A 188 -19.14 11.55 6.14
CA HIS A 188 -20.17 12.62 6.05
C HIS A 188 -20.97 12.59 4.76
N LEU A 189 -20.59 11.73 3.80
CA LEU A 189 -21.28 11.58 2.52
C LEU A 189 -21.60 10.09 2.30
N LYS A 190 -22.89 9.80 2.13
CA LYS A 190 -23.34 8.45 1.78
C LYS A 190 -22.82 8.09 0.40
N LEU A 191 -22.68 6.78 0.14
CA LEU A 191 -22.16 6.31 -1.15
C LEU A 191 -23.00 6.84 -2.32
N ALA A 192 -24.34 6.77 -2.21
CA ALA A 192 -25.25 7.24 -3.25
C ALA A 192 -25.10 8.75 -3.56
N ASP A 193 -24.95 9.57 -2.53
CA ASP A 193 -24.77 11.02 -2.70
C ASP A 193 -23.42 11.33 -3.36
N GLN A 194 -22.37 10.58 -2.98
CA GLN A 194 -21.05 10.71 -3.57
C GLN A 194 -21.03 10.27 -5.04
N VAL A 195 -21.73 9.19 -5.36
CA VAL A 195 -21.96 8.73 -6.74
C VAL A 195 -22.64 9.83 -7.57
N ALA A 196 -23.72 10.42 -7.04
CA ALA A 196 -24.45 11.49 -7.73
C ALA A 196 -23.57 12.75 -7.93
N GLN A 197 -22.72 13.08 -6.96
CA GLN A 197 -21.77 14.19 -7.07
C GLN A 197 -20.71 13.94 -8.14
N LEU A 198 -20.10 12.74 -8.15
CA LEU A 198 -19.04 12.39 -9.10
C LEU A 198 -19.54 12.34 -10.54
N LYS A 199 -20.77 11.87 -10.77
CA LYS A 199 -21.41 11.86 -12.10
C LYS A 199 -21.65 13.25 -12.69
N LYS A 200 -21.52 14.32 -11.89
CA LYS A 200 -21.72 15.72 -12.32
C LYS A 200 -20.46 16.57 -12.27
N SER A 201 -19.47 16.15 -11.49
CA SER A 201 -18.32 16.98 -11.16
C SER A 201 -17.07 16.50 -11.88
N LYS A 202 -16.36 17.43 -12.54
CA LYS A 202 -14.95 17.23 -12.86
C LYS A 202 -14.17 17.02 -11.56
N ILE A 203 -13.17 16.15 -11.55
CA ILE A 203 -12.19 16.02 -10.47
C ILE A 203 -10.78 15.87 -11.05
N ASP A 204 -9.78 16.52 -10.45
CA ASP A 204 -8.38 16.38 -10.86
C ASP A 204 -7.69 15.31 -9.98
N TYR A 205 -7.95 15.37 -8.67
CA TYR A 205 -7.39 14.47 -7.65
C TYR A 205 -8.51 13.84 -6.83
N GLY A 206 -8.46 12.53 -6.62
CA GLY A 206 -9.34 11.82 -5.68
C GLY A 206 -8.55 11.28 -4.50
N VAL A 207 -8.91 11.63 -3.26
CA VAL A 207 -8.22 11.15 -2.06
C VAL A 207 -9.18 10.35 -1.20
N GLY A 208 -8.87 9.09 -0.92
CA GLY A 208 -9.83 8.18 -0.29
C GLY A 208 -9.24 7.02 0.49
N THR A 209 -10.14 6.18 0.98
CA THR A 209 -9.82 4.89 1.61
C THR A 209 -10.07 3.76 0.60
N PRO A 210 -9.35 2.61 0.70
CA PRO A 210 -9.47 1.53 -0.28
C PRO A 210 -10.91 1.09 -0.56
N ASP A 211 -11.70 0.78 0.47
CA ASP A 211 -13.08 0.31 0.30
C ASP A 211 -13.97 1.30 -0.44
N ARG A 212 -13.85 2.60 -0.13
CA ARG A 212 -14.67 3.61 -0.78
C ARG A 212 -14.27 3.80 -2.22
N LEU A 213 -12.96 3.79 -2.51
CA LEU A 213 -12.47 3.88 -3.89
C LEU A 213 -12.96 2.69 -4.72
N VAL A 214 -12.87 1.47 -4.17
CA VAL A 214 -13.40 0.26 -4.81
C VAL A 214 -14.89 0.40 -5.09
N ALA A 215 -15.71 0.76 -4.10
CA ALA A 215 -17.15 0.90 -4.27
C ALA A 215 -17.53 1.94 -5.34
N LEU A 216 -16.80 3.05 -5.42
CA LEU A 216 -17.06 4.09 -6.42
C LEU A 216 -16.62 3.68 -7.84
N LEU A 217 -15.56 2.89 -7.95
CA LEU A 217 -15.12 2.29 -9.22
C LEU A 217 -16.09 1.18 -9.67
N GLU A 218 -16.61 0.36 -8.74
CA GLU A 218 -17.64 -0.66 -9.03
C GLU A 218 -18.95 -0.03 -9.51
N ASP A 219 -19.38 1.10 -8.94
CA ASP A 219 -20.55 1.86 -9.43
C ASP A 219 -20.32 2.51 -10.81
N GLY A 220 -19.06 2.73 -11.20
CA GLY A 220 -18.69 3.48 -12.40
C GLY A 220 -18.80 5.01 -12.25
N ALA A 221 -19.10 5.52 -11.06
CA ALA A 221 -19.09 6.95 -10.77
C ALA A 221 -17.67 7.53 -10.71
N LEU A 222 -16.71 6.75 -10.20
CA LEU A 222 -15.29 7.04 -10.32
C LEU A 222 -14.78 6.35 -11.59
N SER A 223 -14.26 7.11 -12.54
CA SER A 223 -13.74 6.62 -13.80
C SER A 223 -12.22 6.68 -13.82
N THR A 224 -11.59 5.68 -14.42
CA THR A 224 -10.14 5.63 -14.64
C THR A 224 -9.71 6.27 -15.96
N ALA A 225 -10.62 6.87 -16.72
CA ALA A 225 -10.36 7.36 -18.09
C ALA A 225 -9.22 8.40 -18.18
N ASN A 226 -9.04 9.22 -17.15
CA ASN A 226 -7.95 10.20 -17.08
C ASN A 226 -6.79 9.76 -16.18
N LEU A 227 -6.88 8.58 -15.56
CA LEU A 227 -5.99 8.14 -14.50
C LEU A 227 -4.58 7.96 -15.04
N LYS A 228 -3.62 8.63 -14.39
CA LYS A 228 -2.20 8.55 -14.70
C LYS A 228 -1.40 7.91 -13.58
N ARG A 229 -1.94 7.89 -12.35
CA ARG A 229 -1.26 7.34 -11.17
C ARG A 229 -2.22 7.06 -10.02
N VAL A 230 -1.87 6.04 -9.25
CA VAL A 230 -2.43 5.74 -7.93
C VAL A 230 -1.30 5.86 -6.92
N VAL A 231 -1.48 6.76 -5.96
CA VAL A 231 -0.49 7.06 -4.92
C VAL A 231 -0.92 6.37 -3.64
N VAL A 232 -0.08 5.51 -3.09
CA VAL A 232 -0.34 4.80 -1.83
C VAL A 232 0.46 5.47 -0.73
N ASP A 233 -0.23 6.08 0.25
CA ASP A 233 0.36 6.75 1.43
C ASP A 233 0.89 5.71 2.42
N VAL A 234 2.05 5.13 2.11
CA VAL A 234 2.71 4.07 2.89
C VAL A 234 3.63 4.60 3.96
N SER A 235 4.21 5.79 3.78
CA SER A 235 5.07 6.38 4.80
C SER A 235 4.29 6.83 6.02
N HIS A 236 3.01 7.19 5.91
CA HIS A 236 2.25 7.62 7.08
C HIS A 236 2.00 6.48 8.08
N ILE A 237 2.25 6.77 9.37
CA ILE A 237 1.92 5.88 10.49
C ILE A 237 0.89 6.51 11.42
N ASP A 238 -0.02 5.67 11.93
CA ASP A 238 -1.00 6.08 12.93
C ASP A 238 -0.39 6.17 14.36
N GLN A 239 -1.22 6.56 15.33
CA GLN A 239 -0.82 6.64 16.74
C GLN A 239 -0.33 5.31 17.35
N LYS A 240 -0.63 4.17 16.71
CA LYS A 240 -0.19 2.83 17.11
C LYS A 240 1.01 2.36 16.27
N LYS A 241 1.67 3.26 15.55
CA LYS A 241 2.79 2.99 14.65
C LYS A 241 2.44 2.02 13.51
N ARG A 242 1.20 2.09 13.00
CA ARG A 242 0.73 1.24 11.88
C ARG A 242 0.49 2.08 10.63
N GLY A 243 1.03 1.64 9.50
CA GLY A 243 0.75 2.16 8.17
C GLY A 243 -0.35 1.40 7.43
N ILE A 244 -0.59 1.79 6.19
CA ILE A 244 -1.66 1.21 5.34
C ILE A 244 -1.46 -0.28 5.03
N LEU A 245 -0.21 -0.77 5.08
CA LEU A 245 0.16 -2.17 4.80
C LEU A 245 0.14 -3.07 6.06
N ASP A 246 -0.25 -2.52 7.22
CA ASP A 246 -0.02 -3.17 8.52
C ASP A 246 -1.23 -3.85 9.15
N MET A 247 -2.42 -3.59 8.61
CA MET A 247 -3.67 -4.15 9.11
C MET A 247 -4.22 -5.11 8.06
N LYS A 248 -4.59 -6.34 8.46
CA LYS A 248 -5.04 -7.40 7.53
C LYS A 248 -6.21 -6.93 6.68
N GLU A 249 -7.25 -6.39 7.31
CA GLU A 249 -8.50 -5.97 6.67
C GLU A 249 -8.24 -4.83 5.67
N LEU A 250 -7.41 -3.87 6.06
CA LEU A 250 -7.03 -2.75 5.21
C LEU A 250 -6.15 -3.18 4.04
N HIS A 251 -5.23 -4.12 4.28
CA HIS A 251 -4.36 -4.69 3.25
C HIS A 251 -5.19 -5.45 2.22
N GLU A 252 -6.16 -6.26 2.63
CA GLU A 252 -7.08 -6.94 1.73
C GLU A 252 -7.88 -5.96 0.85
N ALA A 253 -8.41 -4.90 1.46
CA ALA A 253 -9.11 -3.85 0.72
C ALA A 253 -8.20 -3.10 -0.26
N LEU A 254 -6.95 -2.82 0.15
CA LEU A 254 -5.93 -2.22 -0.72
C LEU A 254 -5.60 -3.13 -1.90
N MET A 255 -5.37 -4.42 -1.67
CA MET A 255 -5.07 -5.38 -2.74
C MET A 255 -6.25 -5.54 -3.69
N LYS A 256 -7.49 -5.53 -3.18
CA LYS A 256 -8.71 -5.50 -4.01
C LYS A 256 -8.72 -4.28 -4.93
N LEU A 257 -8.27 -3.12 -4.44
CA LEU A 257 -8.15 -1.91 -5.26
C LEU A 257 -7.03 -2.02 -6.30
N LEU A 258 -5.82 -2.39 -5.89
CA LEU A 258 -4.64 -2.39 -6.77
C LEU A 258 -4.72 -3.43 -7.89
N LEU A 259 -5.40 -4.56 -7.66
CA LEU A 259 -5.51 -5.65 -8.64
C LEU A 259 -6.74 -5.54 -9.54
N ARG A 260 -7.43 -4.40 -9.52
CA ARG A 260 -8.56 -4.14 -10.41
C ARG A 260 -8.13 -4.21 -11.86
N LYS A 261 -8.95 -4.85 -12.70
CA LYS A 261 -8.71 -5.01 -14.13
C LYS A 261 -8.51 -3.68 -14.84
N GLU A 262 -9.20 -2.63 -14.39
CA GLU A 262 -9.09 -1.28 -14.94
C GLU A 262 -7.73 -0.62 -14.65
N LEU A 263 -6.95 -1.16 -13.71
CA LEU A 263 -5.62 -0.65 -13.35
C LEU A 263 -4.50 -1.51 -13.91
N VAL A 264 -4.63 -2.84 -13.83
CA VAL A 264 -3.55 -3.78 -14.20
C VAL A 264 -3.83 -4.59 -15.48
N GLY A 265 -4.97 -4.40 -16.13
CA GLY A 265 -5.39 -5.21 -17.28
C GLY A 265 -5.99 -6.58 -16.87
N GLU A 266 -6.68 -7.24 -17.79
CA GLU A 266 -7.33 -8.53 -17.51
C GLU A 266 -6.33 -9.66 -17.23
N ASP A 267 -5.20 -9.63 -17.92
CA ASP A 267 -4.09 -10.57 -17.81
C ASP A 267 -3.02 -10.13 -16.79
N LYS A 268 -3.27 -9.03 -16.08
CA LYS A 268 -2.32 -8.37 -15.18
C LYS A 268 -1.00 -8.02 -15.90
N GLN A 269 -1.03 -7.67 -17.18
CA GLN A 269 0.12 -7.16 -17.94
C GLN A 269 0.10 -5.63 -18.18
N GLY A 270 -1.00 -4.95 -17.86
CA GLY A 270 -1.10 -3.49 -17.93
C GLY A 270 -0.68 -2.77 -16.63
N GLY A 271 -0.83 -1.44 -16.62
CA GLY A 271 -0.61 -0.63 -15.41
C GLY A 271 0.86 -0.31 -15.10
N ASP A 272 1.74 -0.38 -16.11
CA ASP A 272 3.17 -0.09 -15.93
C ASP A 272 3.40 1.32 -15.37
N GLY A 273 4.17 1.39 -14.28
CA GLY A 273 4.44 2.64 -13.56
C GLY A 273 3.20 3.34 -12.98
N LEU A 274 2.06 2.68 -12.87
CA LEU A 274 0.83 3.30 -12.38
C LEU A 274 0.84 3.57 -10.87
N PHE A 275 1.51 2.71 -10.09
CA PHE A 275 1.53 2.78 -8.64
C PHE A 275 2.73 3.55 -8.15
N LEU A 276 2.47 4.59 -7.36
CA LEU A 276 3.49 5.41 -6.74
C LEU A 276 3.33 5.30 -5.24
N PHE A 277 4.36 4.83 -4.55
CA PHE A 277 4.32 4.70 -3.10
C PHE A 277 4.85 6.00 -2.53
N TYR A 278 4.04 6.67 -1.70
CA TYR A 278 4.39 7.90 -1.00
C TYR A 278 4.59 7.64 0.47
#